data_AF-A0A2V8NNV7-F1
#
_entry.id   AF-A0A2V8NNV7-F1
#
_cell.length_a   1.000
_cell.length_b   1.000
_cell.length_c   1.000
_cell.angle_alpha   90.00
_cell.angle_beta   90.00
_cell.angle_gamma   90.00
#
_symmetry.space_group_name_H-M   'P 1'
#
loop_
_entity.id
_entity.type
_entity.pdbx_description
1 polymer ?
#
loop_
_entity_poly.entity_id
_entity_poly.type
_entity_poly.pdbx_seq_one_letter_code
_entity_poly.pdbx_strand_id
1 'polypeptide(L)'
;MLKMRRFKRKFLMVCATAAVALAASAAPVQGASAQASSVNGRVVDAQGGVVANAEVTLGLWTPAMPGMKMTPAPQRTARSTGDGTFVFTEVPPGQYVLQVDAPGFERSSQEITVPSGQPLDVKLAVLEVPGAETAARPVSGQAPADNQLLLDRIRTLEERLNALESSTVLSEPETRVKRIEVYVDQNGNTHDQPVSGAKKTVTYQRERVYRRQTINEKIEDALGEQEKRSVKLGVSAAIIPQFAIRTRGELFFTANVAQHTMFYADLVGISGTPPDLEIPSLTLLNGFTARLVRQNELNLREAWLRTELFSRKLSLSAGRLDLTNYFDRNAVANDETSQFLSDSLVNNPSLGLAVNGSGFVAVFDPKRSLNFKIGIQQSNPNATSLSDSIYTLAEVGYFANPFKIGEGNYRFWYRVNNVEKQQQHRTAFGASFDQRLSSTVTLAGRFGASQTEDRRDQFYSGALQFRNHLVFNPGDYWAVGYSQSNLIAGRREQLAEGYYNFQLTERLKLSFHLTHVLESSAGASKLGFLVPGIRLQASF
;
A
#
# COMPACT_ATOMS: atom_id res chain seq x y z
N MET A 1 -47.13 -56.56 6.49
CA MET A 1 -46.67 -57.75 7.25
C MET A 1 -45.41 -58.27 6.56
N LEU A 2 -44.24 -58.19 7.25
CA LEU A 2 -42.86 -58.60 6.79
C LEU A 2 -42.33 -57.85 5.54
N LYS A 3 -41.09 -57.40 5.36
CA LYS A 3 -39.75 -57.56 5.97
C LYS A 3 -38.92 -56.37 5.44
N MET A 4 -38.46 -55.44 6.29
CA MET A 4 -37.37 -54.51 5.94
C MET A 4 -36.51 -54.22 7.17
N ARG A 5 -35.90 -55.28 7.69
CA ARG A 5 -34.83 -55.25 8.69
C ARG A 5 -33.79 -56.27 8.27
N ARG A 6 -32.83 -55.88 7.43
CA ARG A 6 -31.53 -56.56 7.18
C ARG A 6 -30.69 -55.83 6.11
N PHE A 7 -30.36 -54.57 6.34
CA PHE A 7 -29.37 -53.84 5.53
C PHE A 7 -28.42 -52.97 6.37
N LYS A 8 -27.99 -53.48 7.53
CA LYS A 8 -26.96 -52.85 8.39
C LYS A 8 -25.90 -53.82 8.91
N ARG A 9 -25.59 -54.90 8.17
CA ARG A 9 -24.62 -55.92 8.66
C ARG A 9 -23.61 -56.46 7.63
N LYS A 10 -23.37 -55.78 6.52
CA LYS A 10 -22.33 -56.18 5.54
C LYS A 10 -21.40 -55.03 5.08
N PHE A 11 -21.02 -54.16 6.01
CA PHE A 11 -19.90 -53.21 5.81
C PHE A 11 -18.96 -53.15 7.03
N LEU A 12 -19.01 -54.17 7.89
CA LEU A 12 -18.20 -54.30 9.09
C LEU A 12 -17.40 -55.60 9.04
N MET A 13 -16.63 -55.81 7.97
CA MET A 13 -15.72 -56.96 7.85
C MET A 13 -14.63 -56.74 6.78
N VAL A 14 -13.98 -55.57 6.81
CA VAL A 14 -12.69 -55.31 6.11
C VAL A 14 -11.66 -54.60 7.03
N CYS A 15 -12.00 -54.27 8.28
CA CYS A 15 -11.05 -53.66 9.24
C CYS A 15 -10.42 -54.66 10.23
N ALA A 16 -10.44 -55.96 9.93
CA ALA A 16 -9.98 -57.02 10.85
C ALA A 16 -8.65 -57.71 10.42
N THR A 17 -7.81 -57.01 9.65
CA THR A 17 -6.46 -57.47 9.26
C THR A 17 -5.43 -56.33 9.25
N ALA A 18 -5.45 -55.48 10.29
CA ALA A 18 -4.38 -54.52 10.58
C ALA A 18 -4.33 -54.16 12.09
N ALA A 19 -4.56 -55.15 12.96
CA ALA A 19 -4.62 -54.93 14.42
C ALA A 19 -3.72 -55.89 15.24
N VAL A 20 -2.70 -56.51 14.64
CA VAL A 20 -1.78 -57.44 15.34
C VAL A 20 -0.28 -57.14 15.09
N ALA A 21 0.08 -55.98 14.56
CA ALA A 21 1.50 -55.61 14.43
C ALA A 21 1.72 -54.12 14.69
N LEU A 22 1.54 -53.69 15.94
CA LEU A 22 2.20 -52.48 16.48
C LEU A 22 2.13 -52.48 18.03
N ALA A 23 2.62 -53.57 18.64
CA ALA A 23 2.85 -53.66 20.08
C ALA A 23 4.32 -54.00 20.32
N ALA A 24 5.22 -53.07 20.00
CA ALA A 24 6.63 -53.09 20.42
C ALA A 24 7.28 -51.72 20.15
N SER A 25 7.19 -50.82 21.12
CA SER A 25 8.14 -49.73 21.45
C SER A 25 7.45 -48.59 22.22
N ALA A 26 6.77 -48.91 23.32
CA ALA A 26 6.63 -47.93 24.40
C ALA A 26 7.90 -47.99 25.23
N ALA A 27 8.99 -47.38 24.73
CA ALA A 27 10.07 -46.99 25.61
C ALA A 27 9.51 -45.93 26.56
N PRO A 28 9.79 -45.99 27.88
CA PRO A 28 9.50 -44.86 28.73
C PRO A 28 10.29 -43.68 28.16
N VAL A 29 9.59 -42.61 27.76
CA VAL A 29 10.23 -41.31 27.61
C VAL A 29 10.66 -40.95 29.02
N GLN A 30 11.90 -41.30 29.36
CA GLN A 30 12.64 -40.62 30.40
C GLN A 30 12.57 -39.15 29.98
N GLY A 31 11.84 -38.34 30.75
CA GLY A 31 11.98 -36.91 30.67
C GLY A 31 13.46 -36.63 30.87
N ALA A 32 14.16 -36.32 29.79
CA ALA A 32 15.46 -35.72 29.88
C ALA A 32 15.21 -34.43 30.64
N SER A 33 15.54 -34.41 31.94
CA SER A 33 15.70 -33.18 32.67
C SER A 33 16.72 -32.39 31.88
N ALA A 34 16.27 -31.40 31.09
CA ALA A 34 17.17 -30.40 30.55
C ALA A 34 17.93 -29.88 31.77
N GLN A 35 19.22 -30.16 31.85
CA GLN A 35 20.03 -29.71 32.97
C GLN A 35 19.98 -28.18 32.93
N ALA A 36 19.15 -27.63 33.80
CA ALA A 36 18.87 -26.21 33.83
C ALA A 36 20.17 -25.53 34.29
N SER A 37 20.71 -24.64 33.46
CA SER A 37 21.95 -23.93 33.69
C SER A 37 21.68 -22.62 34.45
N SER A 38 22.68 -22.10 35.17
CA SER A 38 22.60 -20.75 35.73
C SER A 38 23.34 -19.75 34.85
N VAL A 39 22.71 -18.61 34.56
CA VAL A 39 23.38 -17.48 33.88
C VAL A 39 23.72 -16.45 34.95
N ASN A 40 25.01 -16.30 35.21
CA ASN A 40 25.55 -15.34 36.14
C ASN A 40 26.17 -14.19 35.34
N GLY A 41 26.20 -12.99 35.90
CA GLY A 41 26.92 -11.93 35.24
C GLY A 41 27.15 -10.71 36.09
N ARG A 42 27.88 -9.76 35.52
CA ARG A 42 28.17 -8.46 36.13
C ARG A 42 27.90 -7.34 35.13
N VAL A 43 27.18 -6.32 35.59
CA VAL A 43 26.91 -5.09 34.85
C VAL A 43 27.96 -4.05 35.21
N VAL A 44 28.65 -3.53 34.19
CA VAL A 44 29.64 -2.47 34.32
C VAL A 44 29.36 -1.32 33.36
N ASP A 45 29.89 -0.13 33.65
CA ASP A 45 29.91 1.00 32.71
C ASP A 45 31.09 0.90 31.72
N ALA A 46 31.19 1.88 30.81
CA ALA A 46 32.25 1.98 29.81
C ALA A 46 33.65 2.20 30.42
N GLN A 47 33.72 2.69 31.65
CA GLN A 47 34.93 2.98 32.43
C GLN A 47 35.28 1.83 33.39
N GLY A 48 34.47 0.76 33.44
CA GLY A 48 34.65 -0.43 34.27
C GLY A 48 34.08 -0.31 35.69
N GLY A 49 33.37 0.77 36.01
CA GLY A 49 32.61 0.95 37.26
C GLY A 49 31.41 0.02 37.34
N VAL A 50 30.98 -0.31 38.56
CA VAL A 50 29.84 -1.22 38.79
C VAL A 50 28.52 -0.49 38.70
N VAL A 51 27.53 -1.10 38.03
CA VAL A 51 26.18 -0.56 37.95
C VAL A 51 25.23 -1.39 38.81
N ALA A 52 24.88 -0.85 39.98
CA ALA A 52 23.94 -1.46 40.91
C ALA A 52 22.48 -1.12 40.55
N ASN A 53 21.53 -1.97 40.97
CA ASN A 53 20.08 -1.81 40.73
C ASN A 53 19.67 -1.73 39.24
N ALA A 54 20.50 -2.22 38.32
CA ALA A 54 20.14 -2.35 36.91
C ALA A 54 19.12 -3.49 36.74
N GLU A 55 18.07 -3.28 35.96
CA GLU A 55 17.12 -4.31 35.57
C GLU A 55 17.69 -5.11 34.40
N VAL A 56 17.89 -6.40 34.61
CA VAL A 56 18.41 -7.34 33.62
C VAL A 56 17.28 -8.26 33.18
N THR A 57 17.01 -8.30 31.88
CA THR A 57 15.95 -9.12 31.28
C THR A 57 16.56 -10.14 30.34
N LEU A 58 16.22 -11.41 30.54
CA LEU A 58 16.61 -12.55 29.71
C LEU A 58 15.39 -12.99 28.88
N GLY A 59 15.45 -12.77 27.56
CA GLY A 59 14.41 -13.20 26.62
C GLY A 59 14.95 -14.25 25.64
N LEU A 60 14.10 -15.15 25.17
CA LEU A 60 14.45 -16.07 24.09
C LEU A 60 14.83 -15.26 22.84
N TRP A 61 15.90 -15.68 22.14
CA TRP A 61 16.22 -15.09 20.86
C TRP A 61 15.15 -15.47 19.85
N THR A 62 14.40 -14.47 19.39
CA THR A 62 13.43 -14.62 18.30
C THR A 62 13.88 -13.73 17.15
N PRO A 63 14.07 -14.27 15.93
CA PRO A 63 14.42 -13.44 14.79
C PRO A 63 13.30 -12.41 14.56
N ALA A 64 13.67 -11.13 14.52
CA ALA A 64 12.74 -10.06 14.25
C ALA A 64 12.25 -10.16 12.80
N MET A 65 11.03 -10.67 12.60
CA MET A 65 10.30 -10.55 11.34
C MET A 65 9.53 -9.22 11.34
N PRO A 66 9.79 -8.30 10.39
CA PRO A 66 9.10 -7.01 10.34
C PRO A 66 7.59 -7.20 10.18
N GLY A 67 6.79 -6.60 11.07
CA GLY A 67 5.34 -6.47 10.90
C GLY A 67 4.44 -7.47 11.66
N MET A 68 5.00 -8.45 12.37
CA MET A 68 4.22 -9.40 13.18
C MET A 68 4.31 -9.01 14.67
N LYS A 69 3.22 -8.51 15.26
CA LYS A 69 3.11 -8.36 16.73
C LYS A 69 3.01 -9.76 17.33
N MET A 70 4.15 -10.37 17.60
CA MET A 70 4.21 -11.55 18.46
C MET A 70 3.96 -11.10 19.90
N THR A 71 3.16 -11.86 20.65
CA THR A 71 3.16 -11.78 22.10
C THR A 71 4.61 -11.98 22.56
N PRO A 72 5.21 -11.06 23.33
CA PRO A 72 6.60 -11.22 23.76
C PRO A 72 6.74 -12.57 24.47
N ALA A 73 7.68 -13.39 24.02
CA ALA A 73 7.99 -14.67 24.65
C ALA A 73 8.23 -14.42 26.15
N PRO A 74 7.88 -15.36 27.04
CA PRO A 74 8.07 -15.17 28.49
C PRO A 74 9.53 -14.79 28.79
N GLN A 75 9.70 -13.60 29.37
CA GLN A 75 11.01 -13.06 29.75
C GLN A 75 11.24 -13.27 31.25
N ARG A 76 12.49 -13.51 31.64
CA ARG A 76 12.89 -13.55 33.05
C ARG A 76 13.60 -12.25 33.41
N THR A 77 13.26 -11.66 34.55
CA THR A 77 13.85 -10.40 35.02
C THR A 77 14.59 -10.60 36.34
N ALA A 78 15.77 -10.02 36.47
CA ALA A 78 16.56 -9.96 37.70
C ALA A 78 17.11 -8.54 37.89
N ARG A 79 17.49 -8.16 39.11
CA ARG A 79 18.17 -6.88 39.38
C ARG A 79 19.61 -7.11 39.77
N SER A 80 20.52 -6.25 39.33
CA SER A 80 21.91 -6.29 39.76
C SER A 80 22.04 -5.87 41.23
N THR A 81 22.90 -6.56 41.98
CA THR A 81 23.22 -6.26 43.39
C THR A 81 24.11 -5.03 43.52
N GLY A 82 24.45 -4.63 44.75
CA GLY A 82 25.36 -3.52 45.04
C GLY A 82 26.75 -3.63 44.40
N ASP A 83 27.20 -4.86 44.11
CA ASP A 83 28.47 -5.14 43.44
C ASP A 83 28.34 -5.31 41.91
N GLY A 84 27.15 -5.02 41.37
CA GLY A 84 26.80 -5.11 39.96
C GLY A 84 26.49 -6.53 39.47
N THR A 85 26.37 -7.53 40.34
CA THR A 85 26.18 -8.93 39.94
C THR A 85 24.70 -9.31 39.80
N PHE A 86 24.36 -10.20 38.87
CA PHE A 86 23.02 -10.77 38.70
C PHE A 86 23.10 -12.28 38.47
N VAL A 87 22.03 -13.00 38.81
CA VAL A 87 21.93 -14.46 38.66
C VAL A 87 20.54 -14.85 38.16
N PHE A 88 20.50 -15.67 37.10
CA PHE A 88 19.33 -16.42 36.68
C PHE A 88 19.56 -17.90 36.93
N THR A 89 18.72 -18.53 37.74
CA THR A 89 18.76 -19.98 37.97
C THR A 89 17.81 -20.70 37.02
N GLU A 90 18.08 -21.98 36.78
CA GLU A 90 17.22 -22.88 36.02
C GLU A 90 16.86 -22.41 34.59
N VAL A 91 17.86 -21.93 33.85
CA VAL A 91 17.73 -21.50 32.45
C VAL A 91 17.94 -22.71 31.53
N PRO A 92 16.96 -23.08 30.69
CA PRO A 92 17.13 -24.14 29.70
C PRO A 92 18.21 -23.78 28.67
N PRO A 93 19.00 -24.75 28.17
CA PRO A 93 19.99 -24.50 27.13
C PRO A 93 19.31 -23.95 25.85
N GLY A 94 19.89 -22.92 25.24
CA GLY A 94 19.30 -22.23 24.10
C GLY A 94 19.94 -20.86 23.81
N GLN A 95 19.46 -20.19 22.76
CA GLN A 95 19.86 -18.83 22.41
C GLN A 95 18.94 -17.81 23.08
N TYR A 96 19.53 -16.82 23.75
CA TYR A 96 18.83 -15.78 24.47
C TYR A 96 19.42 -14.41 24.16
N VAL A 97 18.63 -13.37 24.41
CA VAL A 97 19.07 -11.98 24.44
C VAL A 97 19.01 -11.52 25.89
N LEU A 98 20.16 -11.07 26.41
CA LEU A 98 20.25 -10.33 27.67
C LEU A 98 20.11 -8.84 27.38
N GLN A 99 19.21 -8.19 28.09
CA GLN A 99 18.98 -6.75 27.98
C GLN A 99 19.13 -6.11 29.35
N VAL A 100 19.85 -5.00 29.43
CA VAL A 100 20.07 -4.26 30.68
C VAL A 100 19.48 -2.86 30.54
N ASP A 101 18.69 -2.48 31.53
CA ASP A 101 18.05 -1.17 31.67
C ASP A 101 18.41 -0.58 33.04
N ALA A 102 19.05 0.58 33.05
CA ALA A 102 19.45 1.26 34.27
C ALA A 102 19.21 2.77 34.12
N PRO A 103 18.62 3.44 35.13
CA PRO A 103 18.43 4.89 35.09
C PRO A 103 19.75 5.63 34.86
N GLY A 104 19.79 6.52 33.86
CA GLY A 104 20.98 7.29 33.49
C GLY A 104 21.91 6.64 32.47
N PHE A 105 21.62 5.41 32.04
CA PHE A 105 22.40 4.68 31.05
C PHE A 105 21.56 4.33 29.81
N GLU A 106 22.24 4.17 28.67
CA GLU A 106 21.63 3.67 27.44
C GLU A 106 21.34 2.17 27.61
N ARG A 107 20.16 1.74 27.16
CA ARG A 107 19.77 0.32 27.18
C ARG A 107 20.75 -0.49 26.34
N SER A 108 21.36 -1.50 26.97
CA SER A 108 22.33 -2.39 26.32
C SER A 108 21.71 -3.78 26.08
N SER A 109 22.00 -4.40 24.94
CA SER A 109 21.53 -5.75 24.61
C SER A 109 22.64 -6.61 24.04
N GLN A 110 22.72 -7.87 24.48
CA GLN A 110 23.73 -8.84 24.05
C GLN A 110 23.09 -10.21 23.80
N GLU A 111 23.41 -10.83 22.66
CA GLU A 111 23.04 -12.21 22.36
C GLU A 111 23.97 -13.18 23.10
N ILE A 112 23.40 -14.19 23.77
CA ILE A 112 24.12 -15.22 24.51
C ILE A 112 23.59 -16.62 24.18
N THR A 113 24.48 -17.62 24.21
CA THR A 113 24.12 -19.04 24.06
C THR A 113 24.36 -19.75 25.38
N VAL A 114 23.30 -20.26 26.01
CA VAL A 114 23.36 -20.95 27.31
C VAL A 114 23.70 -22.42 27.08
N PRO A 115 24.84 -22.93 27.61
CA PRO A 115 25.23 -24.33 27.47
C PRO A 115 24.42 -25.25 28.39
N SER A 116 24.38 -26.54 28.08
CA SER A 116 23.70 -27.54 28.91
C SER A 116 24.52 -27.85 30.17
N GLY A 117 23.93 -27.68 31.36
CA GLY A 117 24.47 -28.18 32.63
C GLY A 117 25.73 -27.50 33.18
N GLN A 118 26.20 -26.39 32.59
CA GLN A 118 27.32 -25.58 33.10
C GLN A 118 26.89 -24.13 33.31
N PRO A 119 27.31 -23.46 34.40
CA PRO A 119 27.03 -22.05 34.61
C PRO A 119 27.73 -21.18 33.54
N LEU A 120 27.04 -20.14 33.08
CA LEU A 120 27.59 -19.16 32.12
C LEU A 120 27.80 -17.82 32.81
N ASP A 121 29.05 -17.32 32.81
CA ASP A 121 29.38 -15.99 33.31
C ASP A 121 29.41 -14.96 32.16
N VAL A 122 28.63 -13.88 32.28
CA VAL A 122 28.50 -12.83 31.26
C VAL A 122 28.86 -11.47 31.83
N LYS A 123 29.70 -10.71 31.11
CA LYS A 123 30.00 -9.31 31.43
C LYS A 123 29.26 -8.40 30.45
N LEU A 124 28.37 -7.55 30.97
CA LEU A 124 27.58 -6.59 30.20
C LEU A 124 28.08 -5.17 30.46
N ALA A 125 28.39 -4.44 29.38
CA ALA A 125 28.75 -3.04 29.44
C ALA A 125 27.56 -2.16 29.04
N VAL A 126 27.24 -1.15 29.85
CA VAL A 126 26.27 -0.10 29.53
C VAL A 126 26.98 1.21 29.21
N LEU A 127 26.44 1.99 28.28
CA LEU A 127 26.97 3.29 27.88
C LEU A 127 26.24 4.40 28.63
N GLU A 128 26.96 5.43 29.06
CA GLU A 128 26.37 6.61 29.73
C GLU A 128 25.63 7.48 28.71
N VAL A 129 24.43 7.96 29.06
CA VAL A 129 23.71 8.93 28.23
C VAL A 129 24.28 10.33 28.49
N PRO A 130 24.85 11.04 27.50
CA PRO A 130 25.36 12.39 27.70
C PRO A 130 24.21 13.33 28.12
N GLY A 131 24.23 13.81 29.36
CA GLY A 131 23.23 14.75 29.89
C GLY A 131 22.14 14.15 30.78
N ALA A 132 22.21 12.87 31.16
CA ALA A 132 21.37 12.34 32.23
C ALA A 132 21.93 12.75 33.60
N GLU A 133 21.14 13.48 34.40
CA GLU A 133 21.50 13.82 35.78
C GLU A 133 21.70 12.53 36.59
N THR A 134 22.90 12.38 37.16
CA THR A 134 23.15 11.39 38.21
C THR A 134 22.32 11.78 39.42
N ALA A 135 21.42 10.90 39.84
CA ALA A 135 20.53 11.15 40.96
C ALA A 135 21.35 11.40 42.26
N ALA A 136 21.21 12.64 42.75
CA ALA A 136 21.38 13.13 44.11
C ALA A 136 22.81 13.29 44.69
N ARG A 137 23.31 14.53 44.62
CA ARG A 137 23.83 15.23 45.81
C ARG A 137 23.07 16.54 46.00
N PRO A 138 22.70 16.93 47.24
CA PRO A 138 21.91 18.12 47.47
C PRO A 138 22.81 19.34 47.32
N VAL A 139 22.58 20.16 46.31
CA VAL A 139 23.12 21.53 46.30
C VAL A 139 21.97 22.48 45.97
N SER A 140 21.66 23.28 46.98
CA SER A 140 20.69 24.37 46.93
C SER A 140 21.09 25.44 45.93
N GLY A 141 20.21 25.69 44.95
CA GLY A 141 19.93 27.00 44.35
C GLY A 141 20.91 27.53 43.31
N GLN A 142 20.50 27.54 42.04
CA GLN A 142 20.84 28.57 41.02
C GLN A 142 20.11 28.33 39.68
N ALA A 143 18.79 28.59 39.61
CA ALA A 143 18.01 28.49 38.37
C ALA A 143 18.23 29.59 37.29
N PRO A 144 18.87 30.76 37.51
CA PRO A 144 19.00 31.76 36.44
C PRO A 144 20.18 31.54 35.47
N ALA A 145 21.25 30.86 35.89
CA ALA A 145 22.50 30.76 35.10
C ALA A 145 22.43 29.71 33.98
N ASP A 146 21.70 28.61 34.20
CA ASP A 146 21.60 27.52 33.23
C ASP A 146 20.82 27.88 31.97
N ASN A 147 19.81 28.74 32.09
CA ASN A 147 19.07 29.23 30.92
C ASN A 147 19.93 30.11 30.01
N GLN A 148 20.83 30.92 30.58
CA GLN A 148 21.78 31.71 29.76
C GLN A 148 22.81 30.82 29.07
N LEU A 149 23.30 29.78 29.75
CA LEU A 149 24.22 28.80 29.15
C LEU A 149 23.56 28.02 28.00
N LEU A 150 22.28 27.65 28.16
CA LEU A 150 21.50 26.99 27.11
C LEU A 150 21.30 27.88 25.89
N LEU A 151 20.97 29.16 26.10
CA LEU A 151 20.80 30.13 25.02
C LEU A 151 22.10 30.37 24.24
N ASP A 152 23.24 30.49 24.94
CA ASP A 152 24.55 30.61 24.28
C ASP A 152 24.91 29.36 23.48
N ARG A 153 24.54 28.18 23.97
CA ARG A 153 24.77 26.92 23.26
C ARG A 153 23.90 26.79 22.03
N ILE A 154 22.63 27.19 22.10
CA ILE A 154 21.71 27.24 20.94
C ILE A 154 22.28 28.19 19.88
N ARG A 155 22.70 29.40 20.26
CA ARG A 155 23.31 30.37 19.32
C ARG A 155 24.56 29.79 18.66
N THR A 156 25.43 29.14 19.44
CA THR A 156 26.66 28.53 18.90
C THR A 156 26.34 27.39 17.92
N LEU A 157 25.28 26.62 18.18
CA LEU A 157 24.83 25.54 17.29
C LEU A 157 24.19 26.08 16.02
N GLU A 158 23.39 27.15 16.11
CA GLU A 158 22.81 27.85 14.94
C GLU A 158 23.91 28.47 14.05
N GLU A 159 24.95 29.06 14.65
CA GLU A 159 26.10 29.58 13.90
C GLU A 159 26.88 28.47 13.20
N ARG A 160 27.10 27.32 13.88
CA ARG A 160 27.73 26.15 13.26
C ARG A 160 26.89 25.55 12.15
N LEU A 161 25.57 25.48 12.34
CA LEU A 161 24.63 24.99 11.33
C LEU A 161 24.66 25.90 10.11
N ASN A 162 24.53 27.23 10.29
CA ASN A 162 24.63 28.20 9.19
C ASN A 162 26.00 28.16 8.49
N ALA A 163 27.09 27.96 9.23
CA ALA A 163 28.43 27.79 8.66
C ALA A 163 28.57 26.49 7.86
N LEU A 164 27.96 25.39 8.33
CA LEU A 164 27.89 24.12 7.61
C LEU A 164 27.01 24.23 6.35
N GLU A 165 25.84 24.87 6.46
CA GLU A 165 24.91 25.11 5.35
C GLU A 165 25.49 26.02 4.27
N SER A 166 26.29 27.02 4.66
CA SER A 166 26.99 27.91 3.74
C SER A 166 28.35 27.37 3.25
N SER A 167 28.86 26.29 3.84
CA SER A 167 30.08 25.64 3.37
C SER A 167 29.83 24.98 2.01
N THR A 168 30.31 25.64 0.95
CA THR A 168 30.26 25.09 -0.40
C THR A 168 31.25 23.94 -0.49
N VAL A 169 30.76 22.71 -0.57
CA VAL A 169 31.57 21.53 -0.91
C VAL A 169 31.71 21.50 -2.43
N LEU A 170 32.93 21.35 -2.94
CA LEU A 170 33.15 21.16 -4.38
C LEU A 170 32.46 19.86 -4.81
N SER A 171 31.58 19.94 -5.82
CA SER A 171 30.93 18.76 -6.39
C SER A 171 31.97 17.78 -6.94
N GLU A 172 31.60 16.51 -7.10
CA GLU A 172 32.39 15.58 -7.91
C GLU A 172 32.53 16.15 -9.35
N PRO A 173 33.67 15.95 -10.02
CA PRO A 173 33.94 16.58 -11.31
C PRO A 173 32.99 16.05 -12.40
N GLU A 174 32.10 16.91 -12.89
CA GLU A 174 31.28 16.58 -14.07
C GLU A 174 32.10 16.74 -15.35
N THR A 175 32.04 15.75 -16.23
CA THR A 175 32.72 15.82 -17.54
C THR A 175 31.78 16.46 -18.56
N ARG A 176 32.03 17.73 -18.92
CA ARG A 176 31.30 18.42 -19.98
C ARG A 176 32.08 18.35 -21.28
N VAL A 177 31.37 18.15 -22.39
CA VAL A 177 31.95 18.15 -23.73
C VAL A 177 31.86 19.57 -24.29
N LYS A 178 32.99 20.24 -24.43
CA LYS A 178 33.10 21.58 -25.02
C LYS A 178 33.45 21.46 -26.49
N ARG A 179 32.67 22.13 -27.35
CA ARG A 179 32.97 22.28 -28.77
C ARG A 179 34.10 23.29 -28.94
N ILE A 180 35.22 22.88 -29.52
CA ILE A 180 36.35 23.76 -29.85
C ILE A 180 36.61 23.73 -31.35
N GLU A 181 37.14 24.84 -31.86
CA GLU A 181 37.55 24.95 -33.25
C GLU A 181 39.07 24.87 -33.30
N VAL A 182 39.61 23.85 -33.96
CA VAL A 182 41.05 23.60 -34.09
C VAL A 182 41.43 23.57 -35.57
N TYR A 183 42.66 23.93 -35.88
CA TYR A 183 43.20 23.89 -37.25
C TYR A 183 43.97 22.59 -37.44
N VAL A 184 43.54 21.74 -38.37
CA VAL A 184 44.18 20.44 -38.63
C VAL A 184 45.01 20.53 -39.90
N ASP A 185 46.32 20.28 -39.80
CA ASP A 185 47.23 20.28 -40.95
C ASP A 185 47.07 19.02 -41.82
N GLN A 186 47.77 18.97 -42.96
CA GLN A 186 47.69 17.84 -43.90
C GLN A 186 48.25 16.53 -43.32
N ASN A 187 49.00 16.60 -42.22
CA ASN A 187 49.58 15.46 -41.52
C ASN A 187 48.70 15.00 -40.34
N GLY A 188 47.55 15.65 -40.11
CA GLY A 188 46.61 15.32 -39.05
C GLY A 188 46.92 15.94 -37.69
N ASN A 189 47.90 16.83 -37.58
CA ASN A 189 48.20 17.50 -36.30
C ASN A 189 47.25 18.68 -36.07
N THR A 190 46.80 18.82 -34.83
CA THR A 190 45.89 19.89 -34.38
C THR A 190 46.65 21.09 -33.84
N HIS A 191 46.31 22.29 -34.31
CA HIS A 191 46.90 23.56 -33.90
C HIS A 191 45.82 24.53 -33.43
N ASP A 192 46.11 25.32 -32.39
CA ASP A 192 45.16 26.29 -31.82
C ASP A 192 45.12 27.62 -32.60
N GLN A 193 46.05 27.83 -33.53
CA GLN A 193 46.18 29.03 -34.36
C GLN A 193 46.21 28.66 -35.86
N PRO A 194 45.81 29.58 -36.76
CA PRO A 194 45.80 29.30 -38.20
C PRO A 194 47.21 29.13 -38.75
N VAL A 195 47.55 27.90 -39.14
CA VAL A 195 48.83 27.54 -39.80
C VAL A 195 48.60 27.35 -41.30
N SER A 196 49.58 27.74 -42.12
CA SER A 196 49.51 27.62 -43.58
C SER A 196 49.23 26.17 -44.01
N GLY A 197 48.14 25.96 -44.76
CA GLY A 197 47.72 24.64 -45.24
C GLY A 197 46.80 23.85 -44.29
N ALA A 198 46.50 24.36 -43.08
CA ALA A 198 45.62 23.71 -42.13
C ALA A 198 44.13 24.07 -42.34
N LYS A 199 43.24 23.07 -42.23
CA LYS A 199 41.78 23.24 -42.36
C LYS A 199 41.13 23.38 -40.98
N LYS A 200 40.29 24.41 -40.83
CA LYS A 200 39.52 24.64 -39.61
C LYS A 200 38.49 23.51 -39.43
N THR A 201 38.62 22.76 -38.34
CA THR A 201 37.82 21.57 -38.04
C THR A 201 37.25 21.66 -36.62
N VAL A 202 35.98 21.31 -36.46
CA VAL A 202 35.30 21.33 -35.16
C VAL A 202 35.58 20.01 -34.45
N THR A 203 36.16 20.07 -33.26
CA THR A 203 36.43 18.90 -32.40
C THR A 203 35.75 19.09 -31.04
N TYR A 204 35.45 17.97 -30.38
CA TYR A 204 34.83 17.93 -29.06
C TYR A 204 35.87 17.54 -28.02
N GLN A 205 36.15 18.44 -27.07
CA GLN A 205 37.06 18.16 -25.96
C GLN A 205 36.27 17.97 -24.67
N ARG A 206 36.61 16.92 -23.91
CA ARG A 206 36.05 16.66 -22.57
C ARG A 206 36.78 17.51 -21.55
N GLU A 207 36.07 18.40 -20.86
CA GLU A 207 36.58 19.23 -19.77
C GLU A 207 35.88 18.82 -18.47
N ARG A 208 36.65 18.68 -17.38
CA ARG A 208 36.09 18.45 -16.05
C ARG A 208 35.75 19.79 -15.43
N VAL A 209 34.46 20.05 -15.23
CA VAL A 209 33.96 21.29 -14.66
C VAL A 209 33.50 21.03 -13.23
N TYR A 210 34.01 21.83 -12.29
CA TYR A 210 33.57 21.81 -10.90
C TYR A 210 32.46 22.84 -10.73
N ARG A 211 31.26 22.38 -10.36
CA ARG A 211 30.15 23.27 -10.01
C ARG A 211 30.21 23.54 -8.51
N ARG A 212 30.05 24.79 -8.11
CA ARG A 212 29.76 25.10 -6.70
C ARG A 212 28.30 24.71 -6.47
N GLN A 213 28.08 23.66 -5.68
CA GLN A 213 26.77 23.26 -5.19
C GLN A 213 26.81 23.31 -3.66
N THR A 214 25.68 23.65 -3.04
CA THR A 214 25.55 23.57 -1.58
C THR A 214 25.29 22.12 -1.17
N ILE A 215 25.52 21.79 0.10
CA ILE A 215 25.25 20.46 0.64
C ILE A 215 23.76 20.08 0.45
N ASN A 216 22.85 21.06 0.59
CA ASN A 216 21.41 20.85 0.38
C ASN A 216 21.07 20.46 -1.07
N GLU A 217 21.64 21.15 -2.06
CA GLU A 217 21.44 20.77 -3.47
C GLU A 217 21.93 19.34 -3.75
N LYS A 218 23.07 18.95 -3.15
CA LYS A 218 23.60 17.59 -3.31
C LYS A 218 22.72 16.54 -2.64
N ILE A 219 22.15 16.84 -1.47
CA ILE A 219 21.21 15.95 -0.78
C ILE A 219 19.90 15.83 -1.55
N GLU A 220 19.33 16.92 -2.04
CA GLU A 220 18.11 16.91 -2.86
C GLU A 220 18.32 16.17 -4.18
N ASP A 221 19.45 16.39 -4.86
CA ASP A 221 19.80 15.68 -6.08
C ASP A 221 19.99 14.17 -5.80
N ALA A 222 20.68 13.81 -4.71
CA ALA A 222 20.89 12.41 -4.32
C ALA A 222 19.59 11.71 -3.91
N LEU A 223 18.72 12.36 -3.12
CA LEU A 223 17.40 11.86 -2.76
C LEU A 223 16.50 11.73 -3.99
N GLY A 224 16.54 12.70 -4.90
CA GLY A 224 15.81 12.67 -6.16
C GLY A 224 16.29 11.57 -7.11
N GLU A 225 17.60 11.31 -7.19
CA GLU A 225 18.15 10.18 -7.94
C GLU A 225 17.79 8.83 -7.32
N GLN A 226 17.86 8.72 -5.99
CA GLN A 226 17.47 7.52 -5.26
C GLN A 226 15.98 7.23 -5.43
N GLU A 227 15.11 8.24 -5.35
CA GLU A 227 13.68 8.07 -5.57
C GLU A 227 13.38 7.62 -7.01
N LYS A 228 14.06 8.19 -8.01
CA LYS A 228 13.94 7.79 -9.43
C LYS A 228 14.36 6.34 -9.68
N ARG A 229 15.22 5.76 -8.84
CA ARG A 229 15.67 4.35 -8.94
C ARG A 229 14.99 3.42 -7.94
N SER A 230 14.15 3.96 -7.06
CA SER A 230 13.52 3.19 -5.99
C SER A 230 12.42 2.28 -6.51
N VAL A 231 12.35 1.08 -5.93
CA VAL A 231 11.23 0.16 -6.04
C VAL A 231 10.36 0.37 -4.80
N LYS A 232 9.09 0.71 -4.99
CA LYS A 232 8.14 0.91 -3.89
C LYS A 232 7.24 -0.34 -3.80
N LEU A 233 7.24 -0.98 -2.64
CA LEU A 233 6.33 -2.05 -2.28
C LEU A 233 5.34 -1.50 -1.26
N GLY A 234 4.04 -1.69 -1.50
CA GLY A 234 3.00 -1.29 -0.55
C GLY A 234 2.10 -2.47 -0.21
N VAL A 235 1.67 -2.52 1.06
CA VAL A 235 0.73 -3.53 1.55
C VAL A 235 -0.51 -2.82 2.06
N SER A 236 -1.68 -3.20 1.57
CA SER A 236 -2.97 -2.71 2.04
C SER A 236 -3.79 -3.89 2.57
N ALA A 237 -4.60 -3.68 3.59
CA ALA A 237 -5.49 -4.69 4.14
C ALA A 237 -6.84 -4.03 4.45
N ALA A 238 -7.93 -4.69 4.07
CA ALA A 238 -9.28 -4.16 4.28
C ALA A 238 -10.24 -5.26 4.77
N ILE A 239 -10.80 -5.09 5.95
CA ILE A 239 -11.75 -6.03 6.56
C ILE A 239 -13.13 -5.42 6.47
N ILE A 240 -14.07 -6.08 5.78
CA ILE A 240 -15.42 -5.55 5.57
C ILE A 240 -16.47 -6.56 6.06
N PRO A 241 -16.85 -6.56 7.36
CA PRO A 241 -18.01 -7.31 7.80
C PRO A 241 -19.31 -6.68 7.27
N GLN A 242 -19.98 -7.40 6.37
CA GLN A 242 -21.39 -7.23 5.99
C GLN A 242 -22.04 -8.62 6.15
N PHE A 243 -22.57 -8.89 7.35
CA PHE A 243 -23.00 -10.22 7.83
C PHE A 243 -21.96 -11.35 7.59
N ALA A 244 -21.17 -11.62 8.65
CA ALA A 244 -19.99 -12.50 8.78
C ALA A 244 -18.61 -11.79 8.69
N ILE A 245 -17.71 -12.18 9.60
CA ILE A 245 -16.39 -11.54 9.85
C ILE A 245 -15.30 -12.21 8.99
N ARG A 246 -14.58 -11.50 8.09
CA ARG A 246 -13.28 -11.94 7.52
C ARG A 246 -12.35 -10.83 7.01
N THR A 247 -11.05 -11.14 7.00
CA THR A 247 -9.86 -10.31 6.73
C THR A 247 -9.40 -10.38 5.26
N ARG A 248 -8.79 -9.31 4.72
CA ARG A 248 -8.19 -9.23 3.36
C ARG A 248 -6.77 -8.64 3.40
N GLY A 249 -5.96 -8.95 2.37
CA GLY A 249 -4.71 -8.24 2.05
C GLY A 249 -4.52 -8.00 0.53
N GLU A 250 -3.93 -6.86 0.19
CA GLU A 250 -3.48 -6.40 -1.12
C GLU A 250 -1.99 -6.09 -1.03
N LEU A 251 -1.25 -6.48 -2.05
CA LEU A 251 0.17 -6.22 -2.19
C LEU A 251 0.39 -5.63 -3.58
N PHE A 252 0.84 -4.39 -3.65
CA PHE A 252 1.18 -3.76 -4.92
C PHE A 252 2.66 -3.42 -4.99
N PHE A 253 3.19 -3.51 -6.20
CA PHE A 253 4.59 -3.29 -6.53
C PHE A 253 4.68 -2.23 -7.62
N THR A 254 5.53 -1.22 -7.40
CA THR A 254 5.86 -0.23 -8.42
C THR A 254 7.36 -0.08 -8.56
N ALA A 255 7.85 -0.02 -9.80
CA ALA A 255 9.25 0.17 -10.10
C ALA A 255 9.41 1.16 -11.26
N ASN A 256 10.28 2.15 -11.08
CA ASN A 256 10.69 3.04 -12.17
C ASN A 256 11.76 2.31 -13.00
N VAL A 257 11.37 1.76 -14.15
CA VAL A 257 12.25 0.92 -14.99
C VAL A 257 13.14 1.78 -15.89
N ALA A 258 12.64 2.93 -16.34
CA ALA A 258 13.40 3.91 -17.10
C ALA A 258 12.87 5.33 -16.81
N GLN A 259 13.55 6.35 -17.35
CA GLN A 259 13.08 7.72 -17.22
C GLN A 259 11.70 7.87 -17.85
N HIS A 260 10.70 8.26 -17.05
CA HIS A 260 9.28 8.34 -17.45
C HIS A 260 8.62 6.99 -17.78
N THR A 261 9.21 5.87 -17.36
CA THR A 261 8.61 4.53 -17.50
C THR A 261 8.48 3.85 -16.15
N MET A 262 7.25 3.47 -15.81
CA MET A 262 6.89 2.77 -14.58
C MET A 262 6.33 1.40 -14.90
N PHE A 263 6.74 0.39 -14.14
CA PHE A 263 6.07 -0.88 -14.04
C PHE A 263 5.20 -0.91 -12.78
N TYR A 264 3.97 -1.40 -12.91
CA TYR A 264 3.01 -1.58 -11.83
C TYR A 264 2.49 -3.02 -11.83
N ALA A 265 2.39 -3.62 -10.66
CA ALA A 265 1.71 -4.90 -10.46
C ALA A 265 0.90 -4.88 -9.16
N ASP A 266 -0.33 -5.41 -9.21
CA ASP A 266 -1.22 -5.51 -8.06
C ASP A 266 -1.65 -6.97 -7.85
N LEU A 267 -1.33 -7.48 -6.66
CA LEU A 267 -1.67 -8.83 -6.22
C LEU A 267 -2.66 -8.73 -5.06
N VAL A 268 -3.78 -9.44 -5.21
CA VAL A 268 -4.90 -9.33 -4.30
C VAL A 268 -5.27 -10.68 -3.72
N GLY A 269 -5.36 -10.75 -2.38
CA GLY A 269 -5.86 -11.92 -1.65
C GLY A 269 -7.19 -11.57 -0.98
N ILE A 270 -8.27 -12.22 -1.42
CA ILE A 270 -9.62 -11.95 -0.91
C ILE A 270 -10.25 -13.25 -0.39
N SER A 271 -11.02 -13.13 0.69
CA SER A 271 -11.77 -14.22 1.33
C SER A 271 -13.10 -13.70 1.85
N GLY A 272 -14.12 -14.55 1.87
CA GLY A 272 -15.44 -14.23 2.42
C GLY A 272 -16.60 -14.54 1.48
N THR A 273 -17.78 -14.65 2.07
CA THR A 273 -19.05 -14.83 1.37
C THR A 273 -19.64 -13.43 1.13
N PRO A 274 -19.79 -12.96 -0.12
CA PRO A 274 -20.39 -11.66 -0.37
C PRO A 274 -21.90 -11.67 0.00
N PRO A 275 -22.46 -10.55 0.48
CA PRO A 275 -23.90 -10.44 0.77
C PRO A 275 -24.76 -10.69 -0.48
N ASP A 276 -24.17 -10.50 -1.67
CA ASP A 276 -24.75 -10.79 -2.99
C ASP A 276 -25.18 -12.26 -3.18
N LEU A 277 -24.70 -13.20 -2.34
CA LEU A 277 -25.15 -14.60 -2.38
C LEU A 277 -26.48 -14.83 -1.66
N GLU A 278 -26.87 -13.93 -0.75
CA GLU A 278 -28.10 -14.04 0.04
C GLU A 278 -29.14 -13.00 -0.38
N ILE A 279 -28.68 -11.81 -0.78
CA ILE A 279 -29.53 -10.70 -1.18
C ILE A 279 -29.49 -10.58 -2.70
N PRO A 280 -30.61 -10.84 -3.40
CA PRO A 280 -30.67 -10.61 -4.84
C PRO A 280 -30.57 -9.11 -5.13
N SER A 281 -29.70 -8.76 -6.07
CA SER A 281 -29.51 -7.41 -6.57
C SER A 281 -29.14 -7.44 -8.06
N LEU A 282 -29.42 -6.35 -8.78
CA LEU A 282 -28.94 -6.11 -10.13
C LEU A 282 -27.48 -5.69 -10.15
N THR A 283 -27.05 -4.92 -9.15
CA THR A 283 -25.66 -4.49 -8.99
C THR A 283 -25.09 -5.03 -7.70
N LEU A 284 -23.76 -5.24 -7.68
CA LEU A 284 -23.11 -5.85 -6.54
C LEU A 284 -23.17 -4.92 -5.32
N LEU A 285 -23.73 -5.39 -4.21
CA LEU A 285 -23.80 -4.68 -2.93
C LEU A 285 -22.41 -4.52 -2.30
N ASN A 286 -21.50 -5.43 -2.63
CA ASN A 286 -20.09 -5.31 -2.32
C ASN A 286 -19.24 -5.61 -3.57
N GLY A 287 -18.94 -4.56 -4.34
CA GLY A 287 -18.12 -4.65 -5.56
C GLY A 287 -16.70 -5.16 -5.31
N PHE A 288 -16.26 -5.17 -4.06
CA PHE A 288 -14.91 -5.55 -3.65
C PHE A 288 -14.75 -7.05 -3.38
N THR A 289 -15.79 -7.73 -2.91
CA THR A 289 -15.79 -9.19 -2.63
C THR A 289 -16.44 -10.03 -3.72
N ALA A 290 -17.25 -9.44 -4.59
CA ALA A 290 -17.96 -10.17 -5.63
C ALA A 290 -17.12 -10.47 -6.89
N ARG A 291 -15.95 -9.83 -7.05
CA ARG A 291 -15.05 -10.07 -8.20
C ARG A 291 -14.13 -11.29 -8.04
N LEU A 292 -14.38 -12.16 -7.06
CA LEU A 292 -13.60 -13.38 -6.84
C LEU A 292 -14.08 -14.52 -7.73
N VAL A 293 -13.13 -15.16 -8.40
CA VAL A 293 -13.37 -16.44 -9.08
C VAL A 293 -13.23 -17.60 -8.08
N ARG A 294 -12.33 -17.51 -7.10
CA ARG A 294 -12.06 -18.52 -6.07
C ARG A 294 -11.69 -17.89 -4.72
N GLN A 295 -12.23 -18.41 -3.63
CA GLN A 295 -11.93 -17.95 -2.27
C GLN A 295 -10.54 -18.41 -1.81
N ASN A 296 -9.87 -17.59 -1.00
CA ASN A 296 -8.58 -17.90 -0.36
C ASN A 296 -7.42 -18.11 -1.34
N GLU A 297 -7.51 -17.55 -2.55
CA GLU A 297 -6.42 -17.54 -3.52
C GLU A 297 -5.88 -16.12 -3.70
N LEU A 298 -4.58 -16.04 -3.99
CA LEU A 298 -3.90 -14.81 -4.33
C LEU A 298 -3.95 -14.64 -5.85
N ASN A 299 -4.50 -13.52 -6.32
CA ASN A 299 -4.78 -13.26 -7.72
C ASN A 299 -3.99 -12.05 -8.21
N LEU A 300 -3.38 -12.15 -9.40
CA LEU A 300 -2.80 -11.00 -10.09
C LEU A 300 -3.90 -10.18 -10.76
N ARG A 301 -4.24 -9.03 -10.16
CA ARG A 301 -5.34 -8.18 -10.63
C ARG A 301 -4.90 -7.34 -11.81
N GLU A 302 -3.77 -6.66 -11.68
CA GLU A 302 -3.20 -5.79 -12.72
C GLU A 302 -1.70 -6.01 -12.83
N ALA A 303 -1.16 -5.89 -14.05
CA ALA A 303 0.27 -5.88 -14.30
C ALA A 303 0.55 -5.17 -15.62
N TRP A 304 1.12 -3.99 -15.56
CA TRP A 304 1.29 -3.15 -16.75
C TRP A 304 2.52 -2.25 -16.68
N LEU A 305 2.97 -1.84 -17.86
CA LEU A 305 4.00 -0.84 -18.06
C LEU A 305 3.35 0.46 -18.54
N ARG A 306 3.74 1.59 -17.97
CA ARG A 306 3.35 2.92 -18.44
C ARG A 306 4.57 3.73 -18.81
N THR A 307 4.52 4.37 -19.98
CA THR A 307 5.54 5.32 -20.45
C THR A 307 4.90 6.67 -20.73
N GLU A 308 5.52 7.74 -20.26
CA GLU A 308 5.10 9.12 -20.52
C GLU A 308 6.01 9.79 -21.54
N LEU A 309 5.41 10.39 -22.57
CA LEU A 309 6.08 11.00 -23.71
C LEU A 309 5.69 12.49 -23.82
N PHE A 310 6.46 13.24 -24.61
CA PHE A 310 6.21 14.65 -24.93
C PHE A 310 6.01 15.56 -23.71
N SER A 311 6.96 15.55 -22.77
CA SER A 311 6.83 16.27 -21.50
C SER A 311 5.59 15.86 -20.70
N ARG A 312 5.32 14.53 -20.67
CA ARG A 312 4.21 13.90 -19.94
C ARG A 312 2.80 14.29 -20.42
N LYS A 313 2.69 14.73 -21.68
CA LYS A 313 1.40 15.02 -22.33
C LYS A 313 0.73 13.79 -22.90
N LEU A 314 1.50 12.77 -23.26
CA LEU A 314 0.98 11.49 -23.72
C LEU A 314 1.44 10.39 -22.77
N SER A 315 0.50 9.66 -22.20
CA SER A 315 0.79 8.47 -21.38
C SER A 315 0.29 7.24 -22.12
N LEU A 316 1.17 6.27 -22.32
CA LEU A 316 0.85 4.99 -22.94
C LEU A 316 0.98 3.90 -21.88
N SER A 317 -0.06 3.12 -21.64
CA SER A 317 -0.07 1.99 -20.71
C SER A 317 -0.39 0.71 -21.45
N ALA A 318 0.36 -0.36 -21.23
CA ALA A 318 0.16 -1.65 -21.87
C ALA A 318 0.40 -2.80 -20.90
N GLY A 319 -0.44 -3.84 -20.95
CA GLY A 319 -0.33 -5.01 -20.09
C GLY A 319 -1.69 -5.58 -19.71
N ARG A 320 -1.78 -6.23 -18.55
CA ARG A 320 -3.04 -6.64 -17.94
C ARG A 320 -3.62 -5.43 -17.18
N LEU A 321 -4.65 -4.83 -17.75
CA LEU A 321 -5.25 -3.58 -17.29
C LEU A 321 -6.68 -3.82 -16.77
N ASP A 322 -7.13 -2.93 -15.88
CA ASP A 322 -8.54 -2.66 -15.62
C ASP A 322 -8.90 -1.31 -16.24
N LEU A 323 -9.62 -1.29 -17.38
CA LEU A 323 -10.00 -0.03 -18.03
C LEU A 323 -10.87 0.86 -17.14
N THR A 324 -11.58 0.33 -16.13
CA THR A 324 -12.39 1.16 -15.23
C THR A 324 -11.54 2.10 -14.36
N ASN A 325 -10.25 1.79 -14.18
CA ASN A 325 -9.30 2.68 -13.50
C ASN A 325 -8.87 3.90 -14.34
N TYR A 326 -9.14 3.88 -15.65
CA TYR A 326 -8.73 4.93 -16.59
C TYR A 326 -9.92 5.78 -17.09
N PHE A 327 -11.09 5.16 -17.25
CA PHE A 327 -12.31 5.74 -17.83
C PHE A 327 -13.40 5.91 -16.78
N ASP A 328 -14.29 6.89 -16.97
CA ASP A 328 -15.42 7.23 -16.07
C ASP A 328 -15.04 7.49 -14.60
N ARG A 329 -13.78 7.88 -14.37
CA ARG A 329 -13.27 8.18 -13.04
C ARG A 329 -14.10 9.26 -12.36
N ASN A 330 -14.22 9.19 -11.05
CA ASN A 330 -14.86 10.23 -10.27
C ASN A 330 -14.17 10.39 -8.91
N ALA A 331 -13.99 11.63 -8.48
CA ALA A 331 -13.27 11.93 -7.24
C ALA A 331 -14.03 11.49 -5.97
N VAL A 332 -15.36 11.45 -6.00
CA VAL A 332 -16.23 11.11 -4.85
C VAL A 332 -16.58 9.62 -4.82
N ALA A 333 -16.53 8.98 -5.98
CA ALA A 333 -17.16 7.70 -6.22
C ALA A 333 -16.38 6.90 -7.27
N ASN A 334 -15.29 6.19 -6.95
CA ASN A 334 -14.55 5.34 -7.91
C ASN A 334 -13.55 4.41 -7.21
N ASP A 335 -13.71 4.21 -5.90
CA ASP A 335 -12.78 3.47 -5.07
C ASP A 335 -13.55 2.64 -4.03
N GLU A 336 -13.65 1.34 -4.28
CA GLU A 336 -14.33 0.39 -3.38
C GLU A 336 -13.60 0.26 -2.02
N THR A 337 -12.32 0.66 -1.93
CA THR A 337 -11.48 0.46 -0.73
C THR A 337 -11.64 1.57 0.30
N SER A 338 -11.95 2.80 -0.14
CA SER A 338 -12.01 3.96 0.74
C SER A 338 -13.32 4.77 0.63
N GLN A 339 -14.14 4.52 -0.39
CA GLN A 339 -15.42 5.22 -0.64
C GLN A 339 -16.59 4.23 -0.50
N PHE A 340 -17.61 4.32 -1.35
CA PHE A 340 -18.80 3.44 -1.33
C PHE A 340 -18.42 1.96 -1.51
N LEU A 341 -19.23 1.05 -0.97
CA LEU A 341 -19.08 -0.40 -1.13
C LEU A 341 -19.86 -0.94 -2.33
N SER A 342 -21.03 -0.37 -2.58
CA SER A 342 -21.93 -0.80 -3.65
C SER A 342 -21.36 -0.47 -5.02
N ASP A 343 -21.24 -1.45 -5.91
CA ASP A 343 -20.59 -1.32 -7.22
C ASP A 343 -21.29 -0.27 -8.11
N SER A 344 -22.62 -0.13 -8.00
CA SER A 344 -23.36 0.94 -8.70
C SER A 344 -23.01 2.36 -8.26
N LEU A 345 -22.48 2.55 -7.05
CA LEU A 345 -21.99 3.84 -6.60
C LEU A 345 -20.49 3.98 -6.81
N VAL A 346 -19.77 2.90 -7.10
CA VAL A 346 -18.33 2.96 -7.36
C VAL A 346 -18.07 3.17 -8.85
N ASN A 347 -18.66 2.35 -9.72
CA ASN A 347 -18.50 2.43 -11.17
C ASN A 347 -19.86 2.52 -11.88
N ASN A 348 -19.86 2.91 -13.15
CA ASN A 348 -21.06 2.86 -13.98
C ASN A 348 -21.24 1.44 -14.55
N PRO A 349 -22.32 0.71 -14.19
CA PRO A 349 -22.56 -0.65 -14.72
C PRO A 349 -22.66 -0.70 -16.25
N SER A 350 -23.03 0.41 -16.90
CA SER A 350 -23.14 0.51 -18.36
C SER A 350 -21.79 0.48 -19.08
N LEU A 351 -20.67 0.74 -18.39
CA LEU A 351 -19.34 0.49 -18.94
C LEU A 351 -19.17 -1.01 -19.23
N GLY A 352 -19.82 -1.86 -18.45
CA GLY A 352 -19.61 -3.30 -18.46
C GLY A 352 -18.32 -3.65 -17.72
N LEU A 353 -18.46 -4.51 -16.72
CA LEU A 353 -17.35 -5.06 -15.94
C LEU A 353 -16.56 -6.04 -16.83
N ALA A 354 -15.64 -5.54 -17.64
CA ALA A 354 -14.73 -6.40 -18.37
C ALA A 354 -13.77 -7.07 -17.38
N VAL A 355 -13.58 -8.39 -17.50
CA VAL A 355 -12.54 -9.08 -16.75
C VAL A 355 -11.20 -8.45 -17.11
N ASN A 356 -10.38 -8.12 -16.10
CA ASN A 356 -9.04 -7.59 -16.31
C ASN A 356 -8.30 -8.45 -17.33
N GLY A 357 -7.72 -7.80 -18.32
CA GLY A 357 -7.26 -8.47 -19.53
C GLY A 357 -6.13 -7.71 -20.18
N SER A 358 -5.51 -8.36 -21.17
CA SER A 358 -4.47 -7.74 -21.97
C SER A 358 -5.07 -6.55 -22.73
N GLY A 359 -4.46 -5.38 -22.58
CA GLY A 359 -4.96 -4.15 -23.14
C GLY A 359 -3.89 -3.08 -23.29
N PHE A 360 -4.33 -1.98 -23.89
CA PHE A 360 -3.57 -0.78 -24.15
C PHE A 360 -4.43 0.45 -23.89
N VAL A 361 -3.85 1.46 -23.25
CA VAL A 361 -4.50 2.76 -23.02
C VAL A 361 -3.55 3.87 -23.43
N ALA A 362 -4.05 4.80 -24.22
CA ALA A 362 -3.40 6.07 -24.49
C ALA A 362 -4.20 7.21 -23.86
N VAL A 363 -3.53 8.01 -23.03
CA VAL A 363 -4.09 9.22 -22.42
C VAL A 363 -3.33 10.42 -22.93
N PHE A 364 -4.00 11.27 -23.70
CA PHE A 364 -3.49 12.54 -24.15
C PHE A 364 -4.04 13.66 -23.26
N ASP A 365 -3.18 14.21 -22.42
CA ASP A 365 -3.46 15.31 -21.52
C ASP A 365 -2.49 16.47 -21.82
N PRO A 366 -2.91 17.45 -22.64
CA PRO A 366 -2.10 18.62 -22.96
C PRO A 366 -1.86 19.55 -21.77
N LYS A 367 -2.32 19.20 -20.55
CA LYS A 367 -2.28 20.02 -19.33
C LYS A 367 -3.06 21.33 -19.51
N ARG A 368 -4.16 21.23 -20.24
CA ARG A 368 -5.14 22.29 -20.50
C ARG A 368 -6.52 21.79 -20.06
N SER A 369 -7.57 22.53 -20.37
CA SER A 369 -8.93 22.18 -20.00
C SER A 369 -9.47 20.89 -20.64
N LEU A 370 -8.90 20.38 -21.73
CA LEU A 370 -9.39 19.16 -22.38
C LEU A 370 -8.37 18.04 -22.31
N ASN A 371 -8.84 16.81 -22.07
CA ASN A 371 -8.06 15.59 -22.20
C ASN A 371 -8.83 14.55 -23.04
N PHE A 372 -8.09 13.64 -23.65
CA PHE A 372 -8.63 12.58 -24.49
C PHE A 372 -8.01 11.25 -24.09
N LYS A 373 -8.82 10.20 -24.06
CA LYS A 373 -8.38 8.85 -23.74
C LYS A 373 -8.94 7.87 -24.75
N ILE A 374 -8.14 6.89 -25.11
CA ILE A 374 -8.58 5.72 -25.87
C ILE A 374 -7.99 4.47 -25.24
N GLY A 375 -8.82 3.46 -25.07
CA GLY A 375 -8.50 2.23 -24.38
C GLY A 375 -9.03 1.05 -25.17
N ILE A 376 -8.21 0.02 -25.31
CA ILE A 376 -8.55 -1.23 -25.97
C ILE A 376 -8.13 -2.35 -25.04
N GLN A 377 -9.04 -3.25 -24.71
CA GLN A 377 -8.77 -4.41 -23.85
C GLN A 377 -9.45 -5.64 -24.43
N GLN A 378 -8.78 -6.78 -24.32
CA GLN A 378 -9.43 -8.06 -24.55
C GLN A 378 -10.21 -8.46 -23.29
N SER A 379 -11.52 -8.62 -23.42
CA SER A 379 -12.45 -8.83 -22.30
C SER A 379 -12.74 -10.29 -21.98
N ASN A 380 -12.20 -11.25 -22.75
CA ASN A 380 -12.39 -12.69 -22.55
C ASN A 380 -11.03 -13.40 -22.37
N PRO A 381 -10.77 -14.01 -21.20
CA PRO A 381 -9.51 -14.72 -20.93
C PRO A 381 -9.36 -16.03 -21.71
N ASN A 382 -10.46 -16.58 -22.25
CA ASN A 382 -10.48 -17.83 -23.01
C ASN A 382 -10.50 -17.61 -24.53
N ALA A 383 -10.31 -16.36 -24.99
CA ALA A 383 -10.33 -16.05 -26.41
C ALA A 383 -9.15 -16.72 -27.14
N THR A 384 -9.44 -17.40 -28.25
CA THR A 384 -8.45 -18.13 -29.06
C THR A 384 -7.75 -17.24 -30.09
N SER A 385 -8.20 -15.99 -30.27
CA SER A 385 -7.65 -15.04 -31.24
C SER A 385 -7.59 -13.63 -30.63
N LEU A 386 -6.57 -12.86 -31.00
CA LEU A 386 -6.34 -11.50 -30.48
C LEU A 386 -7.43 -10.48 -30.90
N SER A 387 -8.20 -10.81 -31.95
CA SER A 387 -9.31 -9.98 -32.44
C SER A 387 -10.66 -10.26 -31.77
N ASP A 388 -10.76 -11.35 -31.00
CA ASP A 388 -12.01 -11.78 -30.40
C ASP A 388 -12.21 -11.11 -29.03
N SER A 389 -13.44 -10.65 -28.75
CA SER A 389 -13.82 -10.00 -27.49
C SER A 389 -13.02 -8.72 -27.18
N ILE A 390 -12.69 -7.95 -28.22
CA ILE A 390 -12.18 -6.60 -28.11
C ILE A 390 -13.27 -5.70 -27.52
N TYR A 391 -12.85 -5.02 -26.47
CA TYR A 391 -13.58 -4.00 -25.77
C TYR A 391 -12.83 -2.68 -25.98
N THR A 392 -13.49 -1.69 -26.56
CA THR A 392 -12.90 -0.39 -26.88
C THR A 392 -13.66 0.73 -26.17
N LEU A 393 -12.92 1.65 -25.56
CA LEU A 393 -13.42 2.86 -24.92
C LEU A 393 -12.72 4.09 -25.48
N ALA A 394 -13.48 5.16 -25.64
CA ALA A 394 -12.98 6.50 -25.84
C ALA A 394 -13.62 7.43 -24.81
N GLU A 395 -12.86 8.37 -24.28
CA GLU A 395 -13.34 9.40 -23.35
C GLU A 395 -12.78 10.76 -23.71
N VAL A 396 -13.64 11.76 -23.61
CA VAL A 396 -13.26 13.17 -23.60
C VAL A 396 -13.53 13.72 -22.22
N GLY A 397 -12.50 14.28 -21.59
CA GLY A 397 -12.59 14.95 -20.32
C GLY A 397 -12.43 16.46 -20.46
N TYR A 398 -13.21 17.21 -19.72
CA TYR A 398 -13.16 18.65 -19.62
C TYR A 398 -12.99 19.09 -18.16
N PHE A 399 -11.92 19.82 -17.89
CA PHE A 399 -11.58 20.45 -16.62
C PHE A 399 -12.01 21.91 -16.65
N ALA A 400 -12.88 22.29 -15.71
CA ALA A 400 -13.34 23.66 -15.59
C ALA A 400 -13.51 24.08 -14.13
N ASN A 401 -13.50 25.39 -13.90
CA ASN A 401 -13.89 25.97 -12.62
C ASN A 401 -15.07 26.93 -12.88
N PRO A 402 -16.28 26.39 -13.13
CA PRO A 402 -17.44 27.21 -13.47
C PRO A 402 -17.72 28.16 -12.30
N PHE A 403 -18.05 29.42 -12.59
CA PHE A 403 -18.39 30.42 -11.57
C PHE A 403 -17.37 30.62 -10.43
N LYS A 404 -16.13 30.13 -10.59
CA LYS A 404 -15.07 30.16 -9.56
C LYS A 404 -15.44 29.46 -8.24
N ILE A 405 -16.42 28.56 -8.23
CA ILE A 405 -16.88 27.85 -7.01
C ILE A 405 -15.98 26.65 -6.64
N GLY A 406 -15.16 26.18 -7.58
CA GLY A 406 -14.26 25.06 -7.37
C GLY A 406 -13.98 24.28 -8.65
N GLU A 407 -12.96 23.42 -8.59
CA GLU A 407 -12.60 22.56 -9.71
C GLU A 407 -13.70 21.53 -10.00
N GLY A 408 -14.00 21.38 -11.28
CA GLY A 408 -14.97 20.44 -11.81
C GLY A 408 -14.37 19.64 -12.95
N ASN A 409 -14.67 18.34 -12.95
CA ASN A 409 -14.29 17.40 -13.97
C ASN A 409 -15.56 16.89 -14.65
N TYR A 410 -15.63 17.01 -15.96
CA TYR A 410 -16.77 16.59 -16.78
C TYR A 410 -16.27 15.61 -17.83
N ARG A 411 -16.90 14.45 -17.94
CA ARG A 411 -16.42 13.37 -18.79
C ARG A 411 -17.57 12.84 -19.62
N PHE A 412 -17.28 12.54 -20.88
CA PHE A 412 -18.16 11.79 -21.75
C PHE A 412 -17.37 10.64 -22.34
N TRP A 413 -17.94 9.44 -22.29
CA TRP A 413 -17.30 8.24 -22.82
C TRP A 413 -18.23 7.47 -23.72
N TYR A 414 -17.61 6.75 -24.65
CA TYR A 414 -18.28 5.88 -25.62
C TYR A 414 -17.54 4.55 -25.69
N ARG A 415 -18.32 3.48 -25.76
CA ARG A 415 -17.85 2.10 -25.73
C ARG A 415 -18.39 1.32 -26.90
N VAL A 416 -17.53 0.49 -27.49
CA VAL A 416 -17.91 -0.53 -28.47
C VAL A 416 -17.35 -1.88 -28.04
N ASN A 417 -18.15 -2.93 -28.18
CA ASN A 417 -17.69 -4.30 -27.93
C ASN A 417 -18.02 -5.22 -29.13
N ASN A 418 -17.27 -6.32 -29.27
CA ASN A 418 -17.51 -7.36 -30.29
C ASN A 418 -17.62 -8.77 -29.67
N VAL A 419 -18.18 -8.86 -28.46
CA VAL A 419 -18.01 -9.98 -27.51
C VAL A 419 -18.62 -11.32 -27.99
N GLU A 420 -19.37 -11.37 -29.09
CA GLU A 420 -19.93 -12.64 -29.56
C GLU A 420 -20.00 -12.75 -31.09
N LYS A 421 -19.53 -13.88 -31.64
CA LYS A 421 -19.46 -14.16 -33.11
C LYS A 421 -20.81 -14.19 -33.83
N GLN A 422 -21.94 -14.02 -33.12
CA GLN A 422 -23.28 -14.18 -33.71
C GLN A 422 -24.27 -13.02 -33.48
N GLN A 423 -23.94 -11.95 -32.75
CA GLN A 423 -24.83 -10.78 -32.63
C GLN A 423 -24.09 -9.44 -32.59
N GLN A 424 -24.77 -8.41 -33.11
CA GLN A 424 -24.31 -7.04 -33.40
C GLN A 424 -23.39 -6.39 -32.35
N HIS A 425 -22.53 -5.47 -32.81
CA HIS A 425 -21.74 -4.58 -31.96
C HIS A 425 -22.59 -3.95 -30.86
N ARG A 426 -22.32 -4.24 -29.58
CA ARG A 426 -23.04 -3.59 -28.49
C ARG A 426 -22.32 -2.31 -28.12
N THR A 427 -23.06 -1.21 -28.22
CA THR A 427 -22.56 0.12 -27.94
C THR A 427 -23.04 0.59 -26.57
N ALA A 428 -22.21 1.32 -25.84
CA ALA A 428 -22.65 2.02 -24.63
C ALA A 428 -22.06 3.42 -24.61
N PHE A 429 -22.73 4.33 -23.93
CA PHE A 429 -22.21 5.67 -23.71
C PHE A 429 -22.62 6.15 -22.33
N GLY A 430 -21.90 7.15 -21.84
CA GLY A 430 -22.23 7.74 -20.56
C GLY A 430 -21.51 9.05 -20.36
N ALA A 431 -21.94 9.72 -19.30
CA ALA A 431 -21.34 10.96 -18.84
C ALA A 431 -21.17 10.89 -17.33
N SER A 432 -20.11 11.50 -16.84
CA SER A 432 -19.89 11.67 -15.40
C SER A 432 -19.34 13.03 -15.09
N PHE A 433 -19.64 13.52 -13.90
CA PHE A 433 -19.07 14.74 -13.40
C PHE A 433 -18.77 14.64 -11.90
N ASP A 434 -17.75 15.39 -11.48
CA ASP A 434 -17.50 15.70 -10.08
C ASP A 434 -17.11 17.17 -9.98
N GLN A 435 -17.84 17.92 -9.16
CA GLN A 435 -17.72 19.36 -9.01
C GLN A 435 -17.57 19.70 -7.53
N ARG A 436 -16.44 20.31 -7.18
CA ARG A 436 -16.25 20.91 -5.87
C ARG A 436 -17.12 22.17 -5.79
N LEU A 437 -18.10 22.18 -4.90
CA LEU A 437 -19.01 23.31 -4.70
C LEU A 437 -18.46 24.29 -3.66
N SER A 438 -17.70 23.78 -2.70
CA SER A 438 -17.01 24.56 -1.67
C SER A 438 -15.81 23.75 -1.13
N SER A 439 -15.08 24.29 -0.16
CA SER A 439 -14.08 23.51 0.59
C SER A 439 -14.69 22.32 1.33
N THR A 440 -16.00 22.31 1.58
CA THR A 440 -16.70 21.32 2.40
C THR A 440 -17.44 20.29 1.56
N VAL A 441 -18.06 20.71 0.45
CA VAL A 441 -19.00 19.87 -0.31
C VAL A 441 -18.49 19.62 -1.72
N THR A 442 -18.49 18.35 -2.13
CA THR A 442 -18.25 17.93 -3.51
C THR A 442 -19.44 17.13 -4.02
N LEU A 443 -19.99 17.54 -5.16
CA LEU A 443 -21.09 16.87 -5.85
C LEU A 443 -20.54 15.99 -6.95
N ALA A 444 -21.11 14.81 -7.12
CA ALA A 444 -20.79 13.89 -8.20
C ALA A 444 -22.06 13.31 -8.81
N GLY A 445 -22.00 12.97 -10.09
CA GLY A 445 -23.08 12.29 -10.79
C GLY A 445 -22.62 11.53 -12.01
N ARG A 446 -23.43 10.53 -12.39
CA ARG A 446 -23.19 9.68 -13.55
C ARG A 446 -24.48 9.33 -14.27
N PHE A 447 -24.34 9.15 -15.57
CA PHE A 447 -25.34 8.59 -16.44
C PHE A 447 -24.68 7.56 -17.36
N GLY A 448 -25.36 6.45 -17.61
CA GLY A 448 -24.94 5.43 -18.57
C GLY A 448 -26.13 4.86 -19.33
N ALA A 449 -25.91 4.55 -20.61
CA ALA A 449 -26.85 3.83 -21.43
C ALA A 449 -26.13 2.73 -22.22
N SER A 450 -26.49 1.47 -21.99
CA SER A 450 -25.90 0.31 -22.68
C SER A 450 -26.92 -0.35 -23.59
N GLN A 451 -26.50 -0.68 -24.81
CA GLN A 451 -27.34 -1.37 -25.79
C GLN A 451 -27.54 -2.84 -25.39
N THR A 452 -28.81 -3.24 -25.36
CA THR A 452 -29.28 -4.61 -25.15
C THR A 452 -30.38 -4.85 -26.18
N GLU A 453 -30.10 -5.70 -27.17
CA GLU A 453 -30.92 -5.85 -28.38
C GLU A 453 -31.11 -4.51 -29.13
N ASP A 454 -32.34 -4.15 -29.49
CA ASP A 454 -32.69 -2.89 -30.18
C ASP A 454 -32.96 -1.71 -29.22
N ARG A 455 -32.83 -1.92 -27.90
CA ARG A 455 -33.11 -0.91 -26.87
C ARG A 455 -31.86 -0.63 -26.02
N ARG A 456 -31.94 0.35 -25.12
CA ARG A 456 -30.88 0.64 -24.14
C ARG A 456 -31.34 0.50 -22.69
N ASP A 457 -30.56 -0.24 -21.91
CA ASP A 457 -30.60 -0.19 -20.45
C ASP A 457 -30.07 1.16 -19.98
N GLN A 458 -30.61 1.69 -18.88
CA GLN A 458 -30.26 3.01 -18.37
C GLN A 458 -29.80 2.95 -16.93
N PHE A 459 -28.80 3.75 -16.62
CA PHE A 459 -28.20 3.85 -15.30
C PHE A 459 -27.98 5.31 -14.92
N TYR A 460 -28.29 5.64 -13.68
CA TYR A 460 -28.06 6.97 -13.09
C TYR A 460 -27.49 6.82 -11.70
N SER A 461 -26.52 7.66 -11.34
CA SER A 461 -26.13 7.82 -9.93
C SER A 461 -25.75 9.25 -9.59
N GLY A 462 -25.85 9.57 -8.31
CA GLY A 462 -25.48 10.86 -7.75
C GLY A 462 -24.94 10.68 -6.34
N ALA A 463 -23.95 11.48 -5.97
CA ALA A 463 -23.34 11.44 -4.65
C ALA A 463 -22.94 12.84 -4.16
N LEU A 464 -23.01 13.03 -2.84
CA LEU A 464 -22.50 14.19 -2.14
C LEU A 464 -21.46 13.72 -1.13
N GLN A 465 -20.27 14.32 -1.18
CA GLN A 465 -19.22 14.11 -0.18
C GLN A 465 -19.01 15.38 0.63
N PHE A 466 -18.82 15.17 1.94
CA PHE A 466 -18.62 16.20 2.93
C PHE A 466 -17.25 16.00 3.61
N ARG A 467 -16.51 17.10 3.73
CA ARG A 467 -15.18 17.19 4.37
C ARG A 467 -15.11 18.43 5.24
N ASN A 468 -14.03 18.57 6.02
CA ASN A 468 -13.70 19.77 6.80
C ASN A 468 -14.73 20.14 7.90
N HIS A 469 -15.59 21.13 7.68
CA HIS A 469 -16.43 21.69 8.75
C HIS A 469 -17.60 20.80 9.18
N LEU A 470 -17.89 19.74 8.42
CA LEU A 470 -18.98 18.81 8.67
C LEU A 470 -18.49 17.42 9.09
N VAL A 471 -17.28 17.33 9.65
CA VAL A 471 -16.68 16.09 10.12
C VAL A 471 -16.10 16.27 11.52
N PHE A 472 -15.93 15.16 12.25
CA PHE A 472 -15.39 15.16 13.61
C PHE A 472 -13.89 15.46 13.65
N ASN A 473 -13.11 14.92 12.70
CA ASN A 473 -11.67 15.14 12.62
C ASN A 473 -11.25 15.66 11.23
N PRO A 474 -10.13 16.42 11.11
CA PRO A 474 -9.69 16.98 9.83
C PRO A 474 -9.44 15.94 8.71
N GLY A 475 -9.12 14.69 9.06
CA GLY A 475 -8.89 13.59 8.12
C GLY A 475 -10.15 12.81 7.74
N ASP A 476 -11.26 13.04 8.43
CA ASP A 476 -12.50 12.31 8.22
C ASP A 476 -13.27 12.84 7.00
N TYR A 477 -14.15 12.00 6.47
CA TYR A 477 -15.11 12.39 5.45
C TYR A 477 -16.29 11.44 5.44
N TRP A 478 -17.44 11.94 5.01
CA TRP A 478 -18.63 11.12 4.84
C TRP A 478 -19.29 11.45 3.50
N ALA A 479 -20.05 10.50 2.98
CA ALA A 479 -20.77 10.69 1.75
C ALA A 479 -22.10 9.95 1.76
N VAL A 480 -23.03 10.47 0.97
CA VAL A 480 -24.30 9.82 0.64
C VAL A 480 -24.42 9.72 -0.86
N GLY A 481 -24.88 8.57 -1.33
CA GLY A 481 -25.03 8.26 -2.73
C GLY A 481 -26.38 7.60 -3.01
N TYR A 482 -26.92 7.85 -4.19
CA TYR A 482 -28.09 7.17 -4.73
C TYR A 482 -27.80 6.72 -6.14
N SER A 483 -28.21 5.50 -6.48
CA SER A 483 -28.15 4.95 -7.83
C SER A 483 -29.47 4.32 -8.23
N GLN A 484 -29.71 4.31 -9.54
CA GLN A 484 -30.86 3.65 -10.13
C GLN A 484 -30.45 2.96 -11.44
N SER A 485 -30.75 1.67 -11.50
CA SER A 485 -30.54 0.82 -12.67
C SER A 485 -31.90 0.41 -13.22
N ASN A 486 -32.17 0.73 -14.48
CA ASN A 486 -33.39 0.32 -15.18
C ASN A 486 -33.00 -0.58 -16.34
N LEU A 487 -33.35 -1.86 -16.25
CA LEU A 487 -33.17 -2.81 -17.34
C LEU A 487 -34.44 -2.90 -18.18
N ILE A 488 -34.24 -3.05 -19.49
CA ILE A 488 -35.30 -3.26 -20.48
C ILE A 488 -36.13 -4.51 -20.17
N ALA A 489 -35.51 -5.53 -19.57
CA ALA A 489 -36.17 -6.75 -19.12
C ALA A 489 -37.21 -6.52 -18.00
N GLY A 490 -37.46 -5.27 -17.60
CA GLY A 490 -38.47 -4.90 -16.61
C GLY A 490 -37.99 -4.98 -15.17
N ARG A 491 -36.68 -5.23 -14.95
CA ARG A 491 -36.05 -5.17 -13.64
C ARG A 491 -35.54 -3.76 -13.37
N ARG A 492 -35.80 -3.25 -12.18
CA ARG A 492 -35.34 -1.96 -11.70
C ARG A 492 -34.80 -2.10 -10.29
N GLU A 493 -33.63 -1.52 -10.07
CA GLU A 493 -32.99 -1.42 -8.77
C GLU A 493 -32.81 0.04 -8.40
N GLN A 494 -33.09 0.38 -7.15
CA GLN A 494 -32.77 1.65 -6.53
C GLN A 494 -31.89 1.36 -5.31
N LEU A 495 -30.75 2.02 -5.21
CA LEU A 495 -29.82 1.82 -4.11
C LEU A 495 -29.44 3.17 -3.52
N ALA A 496 -29.49 3.26 -2.20
CA ALA A 496 -28.96 4.39 -1.45
C ALA A 496 -27.89 3.87 -0.49
N GLU A 497 -26.74 4.53 -0.45
CA GLU A 497 -25.68 4.20 0.52
C GLU A 497 -25.20 5.48 1.20
N GLY A 498 -25.07 5.43 2.51
CA GLY A 498 -24.38 6.44 3.30
C GLY A 498 -23.20 5.82 4.02
N TYR A 499 -22.08 6.54 4.09
CA TYR A 499 -20.96 6.12 4.93
C TYR A 499 -20.27 7.29 5.62
N TYR A 500 -19.67 7.01 6.77
CA TYR A 500 -18.74 7.89 7.47
C TYR A 500 -17.39 7.19 7.62
N ASN A 501 -16.30 7.87 7.24
CA ASN A 501 -14.94 7.36 7.32
C ASN A 501 -14.15 8.10 8.42
N PHE A 502 -13.75 7.36 9.44
CA PHE A 502 -12.89 7.82 10.54
C PHE A 502 -11.43 7.52 10.23
N GLN A 503 -10.61 8.55 10.14
CA GLN A 503 -9.16 8.43 10.02
C GLN A 503 -8.56 8.27 11.42
N LEU A 504 -8.30 7.03 11.84
CA LEU A 504 -7.79 6.73 13.18
C LEU A 504 -6.30 7.08 13.32
N THR A 505 -5.52 6.79 12.29
CA THR A 505 -4.11 7.20 12.12
C THR A 505 -3.86 7.45 10.64
N GLU A 506 -2.70 7.97 10.22
CA GLU A 506 -2.38 8.13 8.79
C GLU A 506 -2.54 6.85 7.96
N ARG A 507 -2.34 5.69 8.60
CA ARG A 507 -2.33 4.37 7.96
C ARG A 507 -3.54 3.51 8.27
N LEU A 508 -4.44 3.96 9.15
CA LEU A 508 -5.58 3.15 9.63
C LEU A 508 -6.87 3.96 9.54
N LYS A 509 -7.87 3.40 8.86
CA LYS A 509 -9.21 4.00 8.72
C LYS A 509 -10.29 3.01 9.11
N LEU A 510 -11.35 3.51 9.71
CA LEU A 510 -12.54 2.75 10.05
C LEU A 510 -13.76 3.46 9.45
N SER A 511 -14.54 2.79 8.60
CA SER A 511 -15.75 3.34 8.03
C SER A 511 -16.98 2.51 8.35
N PHE A 512 -18.10 3.21 8.58
CA PHE A 512 -19.42 2.62 8.80
C PHE A 512 -20.28 2.94 7.60
N HIS A 513 -20.97 1.93 7.09
CA HIS A 513 -21.78 1.99 5.89
C HIS A 513 -23.20 1.54 6.22
N LEU A 514 -24.17 2.17 5.57
CA LEU A 514 -25.55 1.74 5.59
C LEU A 514 -26.08 1.79 4.16
N THR A 515 -26.39 0.62 3.61
CA THR A 515 -26.93 0.46 2.26
C THR A 515 -28.39 0.07 2.34
N HIS A 516 -29.24 0.75 1.58
CA HIS A 516 -30.64 0.41 1.39
C HIS A 516 -30.87 0.13 -0.09
N VAL A 517 -31.24 -1.10 -0.42
CA VAL A 517 -31.49 -1.54 -1.79
C VAL A 517 -32.95 -1.93 -1.95
N LEU A 518 -33.55 -1.47 -3.05
CA LEU A 518 -34.92 -1.75 -3.43
C LEU A 518 -34.91 -2.35 -4.83
N GLU A 519 -35.34 -3.60 -4.95
CA GLU A 519 -35.49 -4.28 -6.24
C GLU A 519 -36.98 -4.39 -6.60
N SER A 520 -37.26 -4.17 -7.88
CA SER A 520 -38.58 -4.39 -8.47
C SER A 520 -38.40 -5.10 -9.81
N SER A 521 -39.23 -6.10 -10.06
CA SER A 521 -39.27 -6.84 -11.33
C SER A 521 -40.70 -6.86 -11.85
N ALA A 522 -40.85 -6.90 -13.18
CA ALA A 522 -42.16 -6.99 -13.81
C ALA A 522 -42.92 -8.25 -13.30
N GLY A 523 -44.06 -8.03 -12.67
CA GLY A 523 -44.92 -9.10 -12.15
C GLY A 523 -44.53 -9.67 -10.78
N ALA A 524 -43.52 -9.12 -10.09
CA ALA A 524 -43.14 -9.52 -8.73
C ALA A 524 -43.37 -8.40 -7.70
N SER A 525 -43.48 -8.75 -6.42
CA SER A 525 -43.51 -7.78 -5.33
C SER A 525 -42.18 -7.05 -5.21
N LYS A 526 -42.23 -5.77 -4.80
CA LYS A 526 -41.03 -4.98 -4.50
C LYS A 526 -40.34 -5.56 -3.27
N LEU A 527 -39.04 -5.85 -3.39
CA LEU A 527 -38.20 -6.33 -2.30
C LEU A 527 -37.31 -5.18 -1.82
N GLY A 528 -37.09 -5.09 -0.51
CA GLY A 528 -36.26 -4.06 0.09
C GLY A 528 -35.38 -4.63 1.18
N PHE A 529 -34.10 -4.27 1.16
CA PHE A 529 -33.11 -4.74 2.11
C PHE A 529 -32.33 -3.57 2.69
N LEU A 530 -32.05 -3.63 3.99
CA LEU A 530 -31.19 -2.71 4.70
C LEU A 530 -29.95 -3.47 5.18
N VAL A 531 -28.78 -3.07 4.71
CA VAL A 531 -27.52 -3.77 4.89
C VAL A 531 -26.53 -2.83 5.59
N PRO A 532 -26.31 -2.99 6.91
CA PRO A 532 -25.22 -2.31 7.58
C PRO A 532 -23.88 -2.97 7.20
N GLY A 533 -22.84 -2.15 7.12
CA GLY A 533 -21.46 -2.60 6.88
C GLY A 533 -20.48 -1.82 7.73
N ILE A 534 -19.39 -2.48 8.11
CA ILE A 534 -18.22 -1.81 8.71
C ILE A 534 -17.03 -2.16 7.82
N ARG A 535 -16.08 -1.24 7.65
CA ARG A 535 -14.82 -1.48 6.96
C ARG A 535 -13.66 -0.96 7.79
N LEU A 536 -12.66 -1.79 8.04
CA LEU A 536 -11.38 -1.41 8.62
C LEU A 536 -10.32 -1.50 7.52
N GLN A 537 -9.65 -0.39 7.20
CA GLN A 537 -8.60 -0.30 6.20
C GLN A 537 -7.26 0.03 6.86
N ALA A 538 -6.21 -0.73 6.55
CA ALA A 538 -4.84 -0.48 6.96
C ALA A 538 -3.92 -0.42 5.73
N SER A 539 -3.03 0.55 5.64
CA SER A 539 -2.11 0.72 4.50
C SER A 539 -0.68 0.99 5.00
N PHE A 540 0.30 0.23 4.50
CA PHE A 540 1.68 0.21 5.00
C PHE A 540 2.73 0.54 3.96
#